data_AF-A0A167U4P7-F1
#
_entry.id   AF-A0A167U4P7-F1
#
_cell.length_a   1.000
_cell.length_b   1.000
_cell.length_c   1.000
_cell.angle_alpha   90.00
_cell.angle_beta   90.00
_cell.angle_gamma   90.00
#
_symmetry.space_group_name_H-M   'P 1'
#
loop_
_entity.id
_entity.type
_entity.pdbx_description
1 polymer ?
#
loop_
_entity_poly.entity_id
_entity_poly.type
_entity_poly.pdbx_seq_one_letter_code
_entity_poly.pdbx_strand_id
1 'polypeptide(L)'
;MDELPFRNWCLNCLHTSIAKYALSPLRPFEIQCAPSEDGQSCWQCCNRNIACDTPSMGMQGDVYDLSAILEWTRKFWSVDGKFLWNLGFRLAICEASKELCIKFELAEMIHRRHHMLSVIDWNDTSEVQNADIDNYRRFLAERRGALPTLTLPATGIMNRQDFVTYNPERLLRLCSGDPGFLVWLEAKTAFLNCLQQRSISIYGGEDRKNGKRRLAFLKNGFPAELN
;
A
#
# COMPACT_ATOMS: atom_id res chain seq x y z
N MET A 1 -0.72 21.65 6.69
CA MET A 1 -1.38 20.35 6.96
C MET A 1 -0.33 19.33 6.58
N ASP A 2 0.50 18.92 7.55
CA ASP A 2 1.72 18.17 7.25
C ASP A 2 1.34 16.80 6.67
N GLU A 3 1.71 16.59 5.41
CA GLU A 3 1.40 15.40 4.65
C GLU A 3 1.99 14.18 5.34
N LEU A 4 1.17 13.14 5.46
CA LEU A 4 1.64 11.83 5.85
C LEU A 4 2.79 11.42 4.90
N PRO A 5 3.96 10.98 5.42
CA PRO A 5 5.15 10.67 4.62
C PRO A 5 4.98 9.46 3.67
N PHE A 6 3.77 8.93 3.53
CA PHE A 6 3.44 7.70 2.80
C PHE A 6 2.70 7.96 1.48
N ARG A 7 2.51 9.22 1.07
CA ARG A 7 1.66 9.63 -0.07
C ARG A 7 2.39 9.93 -1.39
N ASN A 8 3.65 9.58 -1.54
CA ASN A 8 4.45 10.15 -2.61
C ASN A 8 4.53 9.27 -3.87
N TRP A 9 3.56 8.38 -4.11
CA TRP A 9 3.54 7.59 -5.34
C TRP A 9 2.20 7.59 -6.08
N CYS A 10 2.28 7.56 -7.41
CA CYS A 10 1.15 7.48 -8.32
C CYS A 10 1.09 6.10 -9.01
N LEU A 11 -0.07 5.74 -9.58
CA LEU A 11 -0.31 4.47 -10.25
C LEU A 11 0.63 4.28 -11.46
N ASN A 12 0.94 5.36 -12.20
CA ASN A 12 1.92 5.31 -13.29
C ASN A 12 3.33 4.88 -12.82
N CYS A 13 3.75 5.34 -11.64
CA CYS A 13 5.02 4.95 -11.03
C CYS A 13 4.99 3.53 -10.48
N LEU A 14 3.88 3.11 -9.86
CA LEU A 14 3.67 1.73 -9.45
C LEU A 14 3.79 0.79 -10.66
N HIS A 15 3.02 1.04 -11.71
CA HIS A 15 3.01 0.28 -12.95
C HIS A 15 4.41 0.16 -13.55
N THR A 16 5.12 1.30 -13.65
CA THR A 16 6.51 1.34 -14.13
C THR A 16 7.43 0.49 -13.25
N SER A 17 7.31 0.63 -11.93
CA SER A 17 8.17 -0.08 -10.97
C SER A 17 7.97 -1.58 -11.11
N ILE A 18 6.72 -2.05 -11.22
CA ILE A 18 6.39 -3.46 -11.49
C ILE A 18 7.02 -3.94 -12.81
N ALA A 19 6.79 -3.21 -13.90
CA ALA A 19 7.22 -3.59 -15.24
C ALA A 19 8.74 -3.66 -15.38
N LYS A 20 9.46 -2.72 -14.76
CA LYS A 20 10.93 -2.63 -14.84
C LYS A 20 11.65 -3.37 -13.71
N TYR A 21 10.94 -4.00 -12.79
CA TYR A 21 11.57 -4.65 -11.64
C TYR A 21 12.39 -5.87 -12.06
N ALA A 22 13.71 -5.74 -11.91
CA ALA A 22 14.63 -6.86 -11.97
C ALA A 22 14.83 -7.43 -10.56
N LEU A 23 14.47 -8.70 -10.38
CA LEU A 23 14.60 -9.43 -9.12
C LEU A 23 16.05 -9.39 -8.63
N SER A 24 16.25 -8.94 -7.39
CA SER A 24 17.56 -8.90 -6.76
C SER A 24 17.42 -9.10 -5.25
N PRO A 25 18.19 -10.00 -4.62
CA PRO A 25 18.19 -10.15 -3.16
C PRO A 25 19.01 -9.06 -2.46
N LEU A 26 19.62 -8.13 -3.20
CA LEU A 26 20.49 -7.09 -2.66
C LEU A 26 19.74 -5.80 -2.32
N ARG A 27 18.55 -5.60 -2.89
CA ARG A 27 17.69 -4.45 -2.63
C ARG A 27 16.23 -4.88 -2.55
N PRO A 28 15.41 -4.27 -1.68
CA PRO A 28 13.97 -4.52 -1.65
C PRO A 28 13.28 -3.97 -2.90
N PHE A 29 12.02 -4.38 -3.11
CA PHE A 29 11.15 -3.74 -4.09
C PHE A 29 10.78 -2.34 -3.60
N GLU A 30 10.86 -1.34 -4.47
CA GLU A 30 10.54 0.05 -4.14
C GLU A 30 9.73 0.67 -5.28
N ILE A 31 8.65 1.35 -4.93
CA ILE A 31 7.92 2.20 -5.89
C ILE A 31 8.72 3.48 -6.03
N GLN A 32 9.39 3.63 -7.16
CA GLN A 32 10.20 4.82 -7.43
C GLN A 32 9.28 5.96 -7.86
N CYS A 33 8.94 6.84 -6.93
CA CYS A 33 8.20 8.05 -7.21
C CYS A 33 8.73 9.17 -6.31
N ALA A 34 9.13 10.28 -6.94
CA ALA A 34 9.66 11.45 -6.25
C ALA A 34 8.96 12.69 -6.83
N PRO A 35 8.60 13.68 -6.01
CA PRO A 35 8.01 14.92 -6.49
C PRO A 35 8.96 15.63 -7.46
N SER A 36 8.43 16.24 -8.52
CA SER A 36 9.20 17.18 -9.34
C SER A 36 9.33 18.54 -8.65
N GLU A 37 10.24 19.38 -9.17
CA GLU A 37 10.52 20.71 -8.63
C GLU A 37 9.29 21.64 -8.65
N ASP A 38 8.38 21.43 -9.59
CA ASP A 38 7.12 22.18 -9.72
C ASP A 38 6.05 21.80 -8.69
N GLY A 39 6.23 20.68 -7.97
CA GLY A 39 5.26 20.13 -7.01
C GLY A 39 3.94 19.66 -7.63
N GLN A 40 3.77 19.72 -8.95
CA GLN A 40 2.50 19.39 -9.64
C GLN A 40 2.46 17.93 -10.08
N SER A 41 3.62 17.33 -10.33
CA SER A 41 3.73 15.93 -10.74
C SER A 41 4.90 15.24 -10.04
N CYS A 42 5.10 13.96 -10.34
CA CYS A 42 6.32 13.28 -9.97
C CYS A 42 7.34 13.38 -11.10
N TRP A 43 8.63 13.33 -10.77
CA TRP A 43 9.73 13.43 -11.74
C TRP A 43 9.60 12.43 -12.89
N GLN A 44 9.11 11.22 -12.63
CA GLN A 44 8.93 10.21 -13.67
C GLN A 44 7.79 10.54 -14.65
N CYS A 45 6.67 11.07 -14.16
CA CYS A 45 5.53 11.47 -14.99
C CYS A 45 5.87 12.75 -15.76
N CYS A 46 6.48 13.73 -15.10
CA CYS A 46 7.00 14.96 -15.70
C CYS A 46 7.91 14.65 -16.92
N ASN A 47 8.92 13.80 -16.73
CA ASN A 47 9.85 13.41 -17.80
C ASN A 47 9.20 12.67 -18.98
N ARG A 48 8.04 12.06 -18.75
CA ARG A 48 7.27 11.37 -19.80
C ARG A 48 6.19 12.25 -20.41
N ASN A 49 6.07 13.49 -19.96
CA ASN A 49 5.02 14.42 -20.35
C ASN A 49 3.61 13.83 -20.16
N ILE A 50 3.38 13.14 -19.04
CA ILE A 50 2.08 12.59 -18.64
C ILE A 50 1.68 13.10 -17.26
N ALA A 51 0.38 13.18 -16.99
CA ALA A 51 -0.13 13.48 -15.67
C ALA A 51 0.11 12.31 -14.68
N CYS A 52 0.24 12.62 -13.39
CA CYS A 52 0.22 11.60 -12.35
C CYS A 52 -1.20 11.04 -12.20
N ASP A 53 -1.34 9.73 -12.28
CA ASP A 53 -2.60 9.05 -11.95
C ASP A 53 -2.62 8.69 -10.47
N THR A 54 -3.37 9.45 -9.67
CA THR A 54 -3.45 9.24 -8.22
C THR A 54 -4.32 8.02 -7.90
N PRO A 55 -3.98 7.21 -6.89
CA PRO A 55 -4.87 6.14 -6.43
C PRO A 55 -6.24 6.67 -6.00
N SER A 56 -7.28 5.86 -6.24
CA SER A 56 -8.66 6.18 -5.88
C SER A 56 -8.82 6.62 -4.41
N MET A 57 -9.59 7.68 -4.17
CA MET A 57 -9.78 8.25 -2.81
C MET A 57 -10.41 7.27 -1.81
N GLY A 58 -11.20 6.32 -2.31
CA GLY A 58 -11.83 5.25 -1.52
C GLY A 58 -10.88 4.14 -1.07
N MET A 59 -9.63 4.13 -1.56
CA MET A 59 -8.62 3.11 -1.28
C MET A 59 -7.36 3.68 -0.62
N GLN A 60 -7.42 4.90 -0.10
CA GLN A 60 -6.24 5.57 0.48
C GLN A 60 -5.65 4.83 1.67
N GLY A 61 -6.46 4.08 2.42
CA GLY A 61 -6.00 3.20 3.49
C GLY A 61 -5.31 1.97 2.94
N ASP A 62 -5.75 1.43 1.81
CA ASP A 62 -5.09 0.31 1.14
C ASP A 62 -3.74 0.73 0.53
N VAL A 63 -3.66 1.95 -0.01
CA VAL A 63 -2.40 2.60 -0.44
C VAL A 63 -1.43 2.70 0.74
N TYR A 64 -1.94 3.10 1.91
CA TYR A 64 -1.16 3.15 3.14
C TYR A 64 -0.68 1.75 3.55
N ASP A 65 -1.56 0.75 3.56
CA ASP A 65 -1.22 -0.63 3.88
C ASP A 65 -0.09 -1.15 2.96
N LEU A 66 -0.21 -0.95 1.63
CA LEU A 66 0.84 -1.32 0.69
C LEU A 66 2.17 -0.64 1.02
N SER A 67 2.14 0.67 1.25
CA SER A 67 3.33 1.45 1.57
C SER A 67 3.98 1.01 2.88
N ALA A 68 3.16 0.71 3.89
CA ALA A 68 3.62 0.21 5.18
C ALA A 68 4.24 -1.19 5.05
N ILE A 69 3.65 -2.09 4.26
CA ILE A 69 4.22 -3.42 3.98
C ILE A 69 5.58 -3.26 3.29
N LEU A 70 5.67 -2.47 2.22
CA LEU A 70 6.93 -2.26 1.50
C LEU A 70 8.01 -1.65 2.41
N GLU A 71 7.67 -0.65 3.23
CA GLU A 71 8.60 -0.08 4.20
C GLU A 71 9.05 -1.11 5.24
N TRP A 72 8.11 -1.92 5.75
CA TRP A 72 8.44 -3.03 6.65
C TRP A 72 9.43 -4.01 6.02
N THR A 73 9.30 -4.30 4.71
CA THR A 73 10.24 -5.20 4.04
C THR A 73 11.68 -4.69 3.99
N ARG A 74 11.91 -3.38 4.03
CA ARG A 74 13.27 -2.82 4.04
C ARG A 74 14.07 -3.28 5.26
N LYS A 75 13.39 -3.60 6.37
CA LYS A 75 14.01 -4.06 7.62
C LYS A 75 14.75 -5.40 7.47
N PHE A 76 14.43 -6.22 6.46
CA PHE A 76 15.13 -7.49 6.22
C PHE A 76 16.53 -7.32 5.59
N TRP A 77 16.84 -6.11 5.12
CA TRP A 77 18.16 -5.71 4.62
C TRP A 77 18.99 -4.93 5.64
N SER A 78 18.39 -4.50 6.76
CA SER A 78 19.10 -3.75 7.80
C SER A 78 20.14 -4.62 8.51
N VAL A 79 21.37 -4.10 8.62
CA VAL A 79 22.48 -4.75 9.34
C VAL A 79 22.28 -4.67 10.86
N ASP A 80 21.58 -3.64 11.34
CA ASP A 80 21.22 -3.45 12.75
C ASP A 80 19.98 -4.26 13.16
N GLY A 81 19.45 -5.07 12.24
CA GLY A 81 18.27 -5.88 12.46
C GLY A 81 18.48 -6.97 13.51
N LYS A 82 17.41 -7.33 14.22
CA LYS A 82 17.39 -8.44 15.20
C LYS A 82 17.85 -9.78 14.63
N PHE A 83 17.83 -9.94 13.31
CA PHE A 83 18.13 -11.17 12.60
C PHE A 83 18.90 -10.88 11.32
N LEU A 84 19.94 -11.68 11.07
CA LEU A 84 20.51 -11.81 9.74
C LEU A 84 19.60 -12.73 8.91
N TRP A 85 19.12 -12.19 7.79
CA TRP A 85 18.29 -12.89 6.81
C TRP A 85 19.13 -13.23 5.59
N ASN A 86 19.12 -14.52 5.20
CA ASN A 86 19.86 -15.01 4.05
C ASN A 86 19.30 -14.47 2.72
N LEU A 87 20.12 -14.59 1.67
CA LEU A 87 19.75 -14.11 0.33
C LEU A 87 18.52 -14.82 -0.24
N GLY A 88 18.35 -16.12 0.04
CA GLY A 88 17.19 -16.88 -0.43
C GLY A 88 15.85 -16.45 0.18
N PHE A 89 15.86 -15.92 1.41
CA PHE A 89 14.69 -15.33 2.05
C PHE A 89 14.41 -13.94 1.49
N ARG A 90 15.46 -13.11 1.32
CA ARG A 90 15.36 -11.79 0.69
C ARG A 90 14.81 -11.86 -0.72
N LEU A 91 15.22 -12.85 -1.51
CA LEU A 91 14.69 -13.07 -2.86
C LEU A 91 13.18 -13.37 -2.82
N ALA A 92 12.72 -14.22 -1.90
CA ALA A 92 11.29 -14.50 -1.75
C ALA A 92 10.49 -13.25 -1.34
N ILE A 93 11.06 -12.37 -0.51
CA ILE A 93 10.44 -11.07 -0.21
C ILE A 93 10.32 -10.23 -1.49
N CYS A 94 11.35 -10.18 -2.32
CA CYS A 94 11.32 -9.43 -3.58
C CYS A 94 10.24 -9.95 -4.55
N GLU A 95 10.12 -11.26 -4.68
CA GLU A 95 9.08 -11.92 -5.50
C GLU A 95 7.69 -11.61 -4.95
N ALA A 96 7.47 -11.85 -3.66
CA ALA A 96 6.20 -11.61 -3.00
C ALA A 96 5.80 -10.13 -3.05
N SER A 97 6.75 -9.20 -2.92
CA SER A 97 6.48 -7.75 -2.96
C SER A 97 6.03 -7.29 -4.35
N LYS A 98 6.62 -7.85 -5.42
CA LYS A 98 6.18 -7.60 -6.79
C LYS A 98 4.76 -8.11 -7.00
N GLU A 99 4.47 -9.33 -6.58
CA GLU A 99 3.12 -9.93 -6.69
C GLU A 99 2.07 -9.14 -5.90
N LEU A 100 2.42 -8.69 -4.67
CA LEU A 100 1.57 -7.83 -3.86
C LEU A 100 1.21 -6.53 -4.61
N CYS A 101 2.20 -5.90 -5.25
CA CYS A 101 2.00 -4.69 -6.05
C CYS A 101 1.10 -4.92 -7.28
N ILE A 102 1.28 -6.04 -7.99
CA ILE A 102 0.42 -6.43 -9.12
C ILE A 102 -1.03 -6.61 -8.66
N LYS A 103 -1.23 -7.29 -7.52
CA LYS A 103 -2.58 -7.52 -7.00
C LYS A 103 -3.23 -6.25 -6.46
N PHE A 104 -2.44 -5.32 -5.89
CA PHE A 104 -2.92 -3.99 -5.54
C PHE A 104 -3.41 -3.24 -6.79
N GLU A 105 -2.61 -3.19 -7.86
CA GLU A 105 -3.00 -2.54 -9.13
C GLU A 105 -4.29 -3.15 -9.71
N LEU A 106 -4.45 -4.47 -9.63
CA LEU A 106 -5.68 -5.16 -10.03
C LEU A 106 -6.88 -4.77 -9.16
N ALA A 107 -6.73 -4.72 -7.83
CA ALA A 107 -7.80 -4.32 -6.92
C ALA A 107 -8.24 -2.87 -7.19
N GLU A 108 -7.27 -1.98 -7.39
CA GLU A 108 -7.51 -0.58 -7.75
C GLU A 108 -8.27 -0.45 -9.07
N MET A 109 -7.82 -1.16 -10.12
CA MET A 109 -8.50 -1.18 -11.42
C MET A 109 -9.96 -1.65 -11.29
N ILE A 110 -10.22 -2.70 -10.51
CA ILE A 110 -11.58 -3.21 -10.28
C ILE A 110 -12.44 -2.15 -9.58
N HIS A 111 -11.91 -1.51 -8.53
CA HIS A 111 -12.57 -0.42 -7.81
C HIS A 111 -12.92 0.75 -8.74
N ARG A 112 -11.94 1.22 -9.52
CA ARG A 112 -12.16 2.32 -10.49
C ARG A 112 -13.24 1.96 -11.51
N ARG A 113 -13.19 0.75 -12.07
CA ARG A 113 -14.17 0.32 -13.07
C ARG A 113 -15.58 0.29 -12.51
N HIS A 114 -15.74 -0.20 -11.28
CA HIS A 114 -17.06 -0.22 -10.63
C HIS A 114 -17.63 1.19 -10.43
N HIS A 115 -16.78 2.15 -10.06
CA HIS A 115 -17.17 3.55 -9.84
C HIS A 115 -17.02 4.43 -11.08
N MET A 116 -16.87 3.85 -12.28
CA MET A 116 -16.68 4.55 -13.56
C MET A 116 -15.48 5.52 -13.62
N LEU A 117 -14.55 5.47 -12.66
CA LEU A 117 -13.43 6.41 -12.56
C LEU A 117 -12.42 6.30 -13.69
N SER A 118 -12.43 5.19 -14.44
CA SER A 118 -11.56 4.98 -15.59
C SER A 118 -12.09 5.63 -16.88
N VAL A 119 -13.36 6.01 -16.92
CA VAL A 119 -14.02 6.62 -18.09
C VAL A 119 -14.43 8.08 -17.87
N ILE A 120 -14.13 8.62 -16.68
CA ILE A 120 -14.37 10.03 -16.38
C ILE A 120 -13.39 10.90 -17.16
N ASP A 121 -13.93 11.73 -18.05
CA ASP A 121 -13.22 12.89 -18.55
C ASP A 121 -13.55 14.07 -17.64
N TRP A 122 -12.57 14.50 -16.85
CA TRP A 122 -12.73 15.62 -15.91
C TRP A 122 -12.99 16.97 -16.59
N ASN A 123 -12.79 17.06 -17.91
CA ASN A 123 -13.13 18.24 -18.70
C ASN A 123 -14.52 18.16 -19.34
N ASP A 124 -15.16 16.99 -19.33
CA ASP A 124 -16.51 16.83 -19.83
C ASP A 124 -17.53 17.19 -18.73
N THR A 125 -18.28 18.26 -18.98
CA THR A 125 -19.31 18.78 -18.08
C THR A 125 -20.70 18.18 -18.34
N SER A 126 -20.79 17.08 -19.09
CA SER A 126 -22.06 16.41 -19.38
C SER A 126 -22.76 15.93 -18.10
N GLU A 127 -24.09 15.88 -18.15
CA GLU A 127 -24.90 15.42 -17.00
C GLU A 127 -24.54 13.99 -16.59
N VAL A 128 -24.18 13.13 -17.55
CA VAL A 128 -23.79 11.74 -17.29
C VAL A 128 -22.49 11.67 -16.50
N GLN A 129 -21.45 12.40 -16.93
CA GLN A 129 -20.16 12.45 -16.22
C GLN A 129 -20.30 13.04 -14.81
N ASN A 130 -21.08 14.12 -14.69
CA ASN A 130 -21.37 14.73 -13.39
C ASN A 130 -22.12 13.76 -12.46
N ALA A 131 -23.06 12.98 -12.98
CA ALA A 131 -23.78 11.98 -12.19
C ALA A 131 -22.84 10.88 -11.67
N ASP A 132 -21.91 10.38 -12.49
CA ASP A 132 -20.92 9.38 -12.06
C ASP A 132 -19.96 9.94 -10.98
N ILE A 133 -19.48 11.17 -11.17
CA ILE A 133 -18.66 11.88 -10.17
C ILE A 133 -19.42 12.02 -8.84
N ASP A 134 -20.69 12.44 -8.89
CA ASP A 134 -21.49 12.67 -7.69
C ASP A 134 -21.88 11.35 -7.00
N ASN A 135 -22.09 10.27 -7.76
CA ASN A 135 -22.26 8.94 -7.21
C ASN A 135 -21.03 8.50 -6.43
N TYR A 136 -19.82 8.72 -6.97
CA TYR A 136 -18.59 8.40 -6.25
C TYR A 136 -18.40 9.29 -5.01
N ARG A 137 -18.69 10.60 -5.11
CA ARG A 137 -18.64 11.50 -3.94
C ARG A 137 -19.60 11.08 -2.84
N ARG A 138 -20.82 10.63 -3.19
CA ARG A 138 -21.80 10.11 -2.24
C ARG A 138 -21.29 8.86 -1.55
N PHE A 139 -20.76 7.90 -2.32
CA PHE A 139 -20.08 6.72 -1.77
C PHE A 139 -18.98 7.11 -0.78
N LEU A 140 -18.08 8.06 -1.15
CA LEU A 140 -17.03 8.52 -0.24
C LEU A 140 -17.57 9.18 1.03
N ALA A 141 -18.65 9.95 0.92
CA ALA A 141 -19.28 10.62 2.06
C ALA A 141 -19.92 9.62 3.02
N GLU A 142 -20.64 8.63 2.51
CA GLU A 142 -21.22 7.53 3.30
C GLU A 142 -20.14 6.74 4.03
N ARG A 143 -19.06 6.37 3.31
CA ARG A 143 -17.93 5.63 3.89
C ARG A 143 -17.23 6.42 4.98
N ARG A 144 -17.02 7.73 4.79
CA ARG A 144 -16.45 8.62 5.82
C ARG A 144 -17.37 8.76 7.02
N GLY A 145 -18.69 8.80 6.82
CA GLY A 145 -19.68 8.85 7.89
C GLY A 145 -19.73 7.57 8.73
N ALA A 146 -19.36 6.44 8.14
CA ALA A 146 -19.27 5.15 8.83
C ALA A 146 -17.96 4.93 9.60
N LEU A 147 -16.94 5.78 9.40
CA LEU A 147 -15.68 5.66 10.14
C LEU A 147 -15.89 5.97 11.63
N PRO A 148 -15.19 5.29 12.54
CA PRO A 148 -15.22 5.61 13.96
C PRO A 148 -14.88 7.09 14.19
N THR A 149 -15.66 7.75 15.05
CA THR A 149 -15.32 9.11 15.48
C THR A 149 -14.12 9.04 16.41
N LEU A 150 -12.94 9.35 15.87
CA LEU A 150 -11.70 9.39 16.64
C LEU A 150 -11.50 10.78 17.22
N THR A 151 -11.30 10.85 18.54
CA THR A 151 -10.92 12.07 19.22
C THR A 151 -9.57 12.55 18.67
N LEU A 152 -9.51 13.81 18.21
CA LEU A 152 -8.25 14.43 17.81
C LEU A 152 -7.28 14.36 19.01
N PRO A 153 -6.01 13.95 18.83
CA PRO A 153 -5.04 13.96 19.91
C PRO A 153 -5.00 15.35 20.57
N ALA A 154 -5.31 15.40 21.87
CA ALA A 154 -5.59 16.65 22.60
C ALA A 154 -4.35 17.52 22.84
N THR A 155 -3.16 16.98 22.65
CA THR A 155 -1.91 17.70 22.92
C THR A 155 -1.44 18.42 21.66
N GLY A 156 -1.51 19.75 21.69
CA GLY A 156 -0.79 20.66 20.77
C GLY A 156 0.74 20.55 20.83
N ILE A 157 1.27 19.43 21.34
CA ILE A 157 2.68 19.07 21.37
C ILE A 157 2.81 17.71 20.70
N MET A 158 2.90 17.75 19.37
CA MET A 158 3.92 17.07 18.56
C MET A 158 4.41 15.66 18.95
N ASN A 159 3.61 14.80 19.56
CA ASN A 159 3.95 13.38 19.57
C ASN A 159 3.61 12.83 18.18
N ARG A 160 4.60 12.87 17.27
CA ARG A 160 4.51 12.37 15.89
C ARG A 160 3.89 10.97 15.84
N GLN A 161 4.08 10.17 16.89
CA GLN A 161 3.55 8.83 17.04
C GLN A 161 2.01 8.77 17.13
N ASP A 162 1.37 9.73 17.79
CA ASP A 162 -0.10 9.77 17.89
C ASP A 162 -0.73 10.05 16.52
N PHE A 163 -0.09 10.89 15.71
CA PHE A 163 -0.49 11.13 14.32
C PHE A 163 -0.16 9.96 13.38
N VAL A 164 0.87 9.17 13.67
CA VAL A 164 1.18 7.94 12.92
C VAL A 164 0.07 6.90 13.08
N THR A 165 -0.62 6.85 14.22
CA THR A 165 -1.78 5.96 14.43
C THR A 165 -3.11 6.63 14.08
N TYR A 166 -3.31 7.90 14.41
CA TYR A 166 -4.57 8.61 14.18
C TYR A 166 -4.91 8.79 12.69
N ASN A 167 -3.91 9.05 11.85
CA ASN A 167 -4.15 9.40 10.45
C ASN A 167 -4.53 8.20 9.57
N PRO A 168 -3.90 7.01 9.67
CA PRO A 168 -4.29 5.84 8.87
C PRO A 168 -5.70 5.32 9.14
N GLU A 169 -6.19 5.46 10.38
CA GLU A 169 -7.55 5.03 10.78
C GLU A 169 -8.66 5.86 10.13
N ARG A 170 -8.31 7.05 9.62
CA ARG A 170 -9.24 7.93 8.90
C ARG A 170 -9.20 7.75 7.38
N LEU A 171 -8.30 6.90 6.88
CA LEU A 171 -8.20 6.62 5.46
C LEU A 171 -9.23 5.55 5.07
N LEU A 172 -9.90 5.78 3.94
CA LEU A 172 -10.86 4.83 3.41
C LEU A 172 -10.14 3.59 2.89
N ARG A 173 -10.59 2.42 3.34
CA ARG A 173 -10.17 1.10 2.85
C ARG A 173 -11.32 0.43 2.12
N LEU A 174 -11.01 -0.54 1.28
CA LEU A 174 -11.99 -1.51 0.83
C LEU A 174 -12.52 -2.32 2.03
N CYS A 175 -13.84 -2.48 2.11
CA CYS A 175 -14.54 -3.35 3.05
C CYS A 175 -15.10 -4.59 2.35
N SER A 176 -15.50 -5.58 3.15
CA SER A 176 -16.26 -6.73 2.64
C SER A 176 -17.49 -6.27 1.86
N GLY A 177 -17.61 -6.76 0.62
CA GLY A 177 -18.62 -6.34 -0.35
C GLY A 177 -18.11 -5.31 -1.38
N ASP A 178 -17.03 -4.59 -1.09
CA ASP A 178 -16.47 -3.60 -2.02
C ASP A 178 -15.76 -4.31 -3.21
N PRO A 179 -15.87 -3.76 -4.42
CA PRO A 179 -15.14 -4.26 -5.58
C PRO A 179 -13.63 -4.22 -5.34
N GLY A 180 -12.96 -5.35 -5.53
CA GLY A 180 -11.52 -5.48 -5.32
C GLY A 180 -11.10 -5.87 -3.89
N PHE A 181 -12.03 -5.88 -2.92
CA PHE A 181 -11.72 -6.21 -1.52
C PHE A 181 -11.05 -7.58 -1.38
N LEU A 182 -11.68 -8.63 -1.95
CA LEU A 182 -11.16 -9.99 -1.87
C LEU A 182 -9.78 -10.11 -2.51
N VAL A 183 -9.57 -9.45 -3.66
CA VAL A 183 -8.28 -9.46 -4.36
C VAL A 183 -7.18 -8.86 -3.48
N TRP A 184 -7.48 -7.75 -2.79
CA TRP A 184 -6.51 -7.10 -1.93
C TRP A 184 -6.24 -7.88 -0.63
N LEU A 185 -7.29 -8.41 0.01
CA LEU A 185 -7.18 -9.24 1.21
C LEU A 185 -6.37 -10.51 0.94
N GLU A 186 -6.65 -11.19 -0.17
CA GLU A 186 -5.90 -12.37 -0.61
C GLU A 186 -4.44 -12.04 -0.88
N ALA A 187 -4.14 -10.88 -1.48
CA ALA A 187 -2.77 -10.46 -1.74
C ALA A 187 -1.96 -10.25 -0.46
N LYS A 188 -2.53 -9.52 0.53
CA LYS A 188 -1.89 -9.32 1.84
C LYS A 188 -1.66 -10.65 2.56
N THR A 189 -2.65 -11.54 2.52
CA THR A 189 -2.58 -12.86 3.16
C THR A 189 -1.54 -13.77 2.49
N ALA A 190 -1.55 -13.84 1.15
CA ALA A 190 -0.61 -14.63 0.38
C ALA A 190 0.83 -14.16 0.57
N PHE A 191 1.04 -12.83 0.62
CA PHE A 191 2.33 -12.24 0.91
C PHE A 191 2.88 -12.70 2.27
N LEU A 192 2.12 -12.56 3.36
CA LEU A 192 2.56 -12.97 4.69
C LEU A 192 2.81 -14.48 4.76
N ASN A 193 1.91 -15.29 4.20
CA ASN A 193 2.04 -16.75 4.16
C ASN A 193 3.29 -17.19 3.42
N CYS A 194 3.60 -16.57 2.27
CA CYS A 194 4.82 -16.84 1.51
C CYS A 194 6.07 -16.64 2.38
N LEU A 195 6.14 -15.51 3.10
CA LEU A 195 7.28 -15.24 3.99
C LEU A 195 7.36 -16.23 5.16
N GLN A 196 6.24 -16.58 5.77
CA GLN A 196 6.24 -17.57 6.85
C GLN A 196 6.73 -18.94 6.37
N GLN A 197 6.19 -19.44 5.25
CA GLN A 197 6.59 -20.71 4.66
C GLN A 197 8.08 -20.71 4.29
N ARG A 198 8.56 -19.62 3.66
CA ARG A 198 9.98 -19.51 3.32
C ARG A 198 10.87 -19.44 4.55
N SER A 199 10.42 -18.76 5.62
CA SER A 199 11.13 -18.72 6.89
C SER A 199 11.22 -20.11 7.53
N ILE A 200 10.14 -20.90 7.51
CA ILE A 200 10.13 -22.28 8.02
C ILE A 200 11.13 -23.14 7.25
N SER A 201 11.09 -23.07 5.92
CA SER A 201 11.97 -23.84 5.04
C SER A 201 13.46 -23.56 5.29
N ILE A 202 13.83 -22.30 5.54
CA ILE A 202 15.23 -21.88 5.68
C ILE A 202 15.75 -21.97 7.11
N TYR A 203 14.94 -21.55 8.09
CA TYR A 203 15.38 -21.38 9.49
C TYR A 203 14.75 -22.40 10.46
N GLY A 204 13.86 -23.25 9.97
CA GLY A 204 13.05 -24.17 10.77
C GLY A 204 11.75 -23.54 11.30
N GLY A 205 10.83 -24.40 11.72
CA GLY A 205 9.54 -24.02 12.29
C GLY A 205 9.58 -23.69 13.80
N GLU A 206 8.46 -23.91 14.48
CA GLU A 206 8.32 -23.60 15.91
C GLU A 206 9.18 -24.49 16.81
N ASP A 207 9.58 -25.67 16.34
CA ASP A 207 10.44 -26.61 17.06
C ASP A 207 11.88 -26.11 17.25
N ARG A 208 12.29 -25.10 16.48
CA ARG A 208 13.61 -24.46 16.61
C ARG A 208 13.47 -23.08 17.23
N LYS A 209 14.21 -22.80 18.31
CA LYS A 209 14.22 -21.49 18.99
C LYS A 209 14.41 -20.31 18.03
N ASN A 210 15.30 -20.45 17.05
CA ASN A 210 15.57 -19.39 16.05
C ASN A 210 14.46 -19.28 14.99
N GLY A 211 13.83 -20.39 14.60
CA GLY A 211 12.68 -20.43 13.69
C GLY A 211 11.45 -19.79 14.33
N LYS A 212 11.09 -20.22 15.55
CA LYS A 212 10.00 -19.64 16.36
C LYS A 212 10.11 -18.12 16.51
N ARG A 213 11.29 -17.61 16.85
CA ARG A 213 11.53 -16.15 17.01
C ARG A 213 11.35 -15.38 15.71
N ARG A 214 11.75 -15.95 14.56
CA ARG A 214 11.56 -15.32 13.24
C ARG A 214 10.10 -15.33 12.82
N LEU A 215 9.38 -16.43 13.05
CA LEU A 215 7.94 -16.49 12.77
C LEU A 215 7.15 -15.50 13.61
N ALA A 216 7.48 -15.37 14.90
CA ALA A 216 6.88 -14.36 15.76
C ALA A 216 7.17 -12.93 15.26
N PHE A 217 8.39 -12.68 14.76
CA PHE A 217 8.72 -11.39 14.15
C PHE A 217 7.92 -11.10 12.88
N LEU A 218 7.70 -12.10 12.03
CA LEU A 218 6.86 -11.95 10.84
C LEU A 218 5.39 -11.68 11.20
N LYS A 219 4.81 -12.50 12.08
CA LYS A 219 3.40 -12.39 12.51
C LYS A 219 3.12 -11.08 13.23
N ASN A 220 3.95 -10.73 14.22
CA ASN A 220 3.72 -9.56 15.07
C ASN A 220 4.21 -8.26 14.43
N GLY A 221 5.05 -8.36 13.39
CA GLY A 221 5.62 -7.20 12.70
C GLY A 221 4.86 -6.80 11.43
N PHE A 222 3.95 -7.64 10.93
CA PHE A 222 3.21 -7.35 9.70
C PHE A 222 2.30 -6.12 9.91
N PRO A 223 2.43 -5.07 9.08
CA PRO A 223 1.86 -3.76 9.40
C PRO A 223 0.47 -3.51 8.81
N ALA A 224 -0.17 -4.52 8.22
CA ALA A 224 -1.47 -4.36 7.56
C ALA A 224 -2.51 -5.33 8.13
N GLU A 225 -3.76 -4.88 8.08
CA GLU A 225 -4.92 -5.64 8.53
C GLU A 225 -5.21 -6.81 7.58
N LEU A 226 -5.62 -7.93 8.17
CA LEU A 226 -5.93 -9.19 7.46
C LEU A 226 -7.38 -9.65 7.70
N ASN A 227 -8.24 -8.73 8.12
CA ASN A 227 -9.65 -8.93 8.44
C ASN A 227 -10.58 -8.13 7.52
#